data_AF-A0A4P9UPA7-F1
#
_entry.id   AF-A0A4P9UPA7-F1
#
_cell.length_a   1.000
_cell.length_b   1.000
_cell.length_c   1.000
_cell.angle_alpha   90.00
_cell.angle_beta   90.00
_cell.angle_gamma   90.00
#
_symmetry.space_group_name_H-M   'P 1'
#
loop_
_entity.id
_entity.type
_entity.pdbx_description
1 polymer ?
#
loop_
_entity_poly.entity_id
_entity_poly.type
_entity_poly.pdbx_seq_one_letter_code
_entity_poly.pdbx_strand_id
1 'polypeptide(L)'
;MKLKLISLLMTLSLYAGGSMATEYIYRDLMANTLASPKCMDEKEAIASASKDYNIKRFSKKFCQTQGYGWHVDKVKDIGKAVCEACPDTSKTGVTCHMEDVVVQCKRIKPGSVGMLPGKG
;
A
#
# COMPACT_ATOMS: atom_id res chain seq x y z
N MET A 1 -18.75 49.23 -15.15
CA MET A 1 -18.35 48.55 -13.88
C MET A 1 -17.95 47.08 -14.07
N LYS A 2 -18.65 46.30 -14.92
CA LYS A 2 -18.32 44.87 -15.18
C LYS A 2 -16.91 44.64 -15.75
N LEU A 3 -16.44 45.49 -16.67
CA LEU A 3 -15.09 45.35 -17.27
C LEU A 3 -13.95 45.54 -16.27
N LYS A 4 -14.10 46.47 -15.30
CA LYS A 4 -13.07 46.71 -14.27
C LYS A 4 -12.98 45.55 -13.28
N LEU A 5 -14.11 44.91 -12.98
CA LEU A 5 -14.15 43.72 -12.12
C LEU A 5 -13.44 42.52 -12.79
N ILE A 6 -13.68 42.32 -14.09
CA ILE A 6 -13.03 41.25 -14.87
C ILE A 6 -11.52 41.49 -14.98
N SER A 7 -11.11 42.74 -15.25
CA SER A 7 -9.68 43.10 -15.29
C SER A 7 -8.99 42.86 -13.95
N LEU A 8 -9.63 43.21 -12.83
CA LEU A 8 -9.09 43.01 -11.49
C LEU A 8 -8.91 41.52 -11.16
N LEU A 9 -9.91 40.69 -11.48
CA LEU A 9 -9.86 39.24 -11.31
C LEU A 9 -8.72 38.60 -12.14
N MET A 10 -8.52 39.07 -13.37
CA MET A 10 -7.46 38.57 -14.24
C MET A 10 -6.07 38.91 -13.69
N THR A 11 -5.86 40.13 -13.22
CA THR A 11 -4.61 40.47 -12.51
C THR A 11 -4.41 39.64 -11.25
N LEU A 12 -5.44 39.40 -10.43
CA LEU A 12 -5.32 38.58 -9.22
C LEU A 12 -4.90 37.14 -9.54
N SER A 13 -5.40 36.57 -10.63
CA SER A 13 -5.06 35.19 -11.04
C SER A 13 -3.61 35.01 -11.47
N LEU A 14 -2.94 36.08 -11.93
CA LEU A 14 -1.51 36.05 -12.31
C LEU A 14 -0.57 36.10 -11.09
N TYR A 15 -1.06 36.63 -9.95
CA TYR A 15 -0.32 36.68 -8.69
C TYR A 15 -0.63 35.50 -7.75
N ALA A 16 -1.56 34.63 -8.13
CA ALA A 16 -1.76 33.35 -7.46
C ALA A 16 -0.58 32.42 -7.81
N GLY A 17 0.52 32.55 -7.07
CA GLY A 17 1.68 31.68 -7.21
C GLY A 17 1.27 30.20 -7.11
N GLY A 18 1.95 29.35 -7.90
CA GLY A 18 1.67 27.91 -7.91
C GLY A 18 1.94 27.29 -6.54
N SER A 19 0.89 26.76 -5.90
CA SER A 19 1.06 25.84 -4.77
C SER A 19 1.78 24.61 -5.30
N MET A 20 3.04 24.43 -4.89
CA MET A 20 3.75 23.19 -5.17
C MET A 20 2.99 22.06 -4.47
N ALA A 21 2.59 21.04 -5.23
CA ALA A 21 1.94 19.86 -4.69
C ALA A 21 2.99 18.83 -4.31
N THR A 22 2.73 18.04 -3.26
CA THR A 22 3.58 16.90 -2.94
C THR A 22 3.52 15.88 -4.08
N GLU A 23 4.64 15.68 -4.76
CA GLU A 23 4.80 14.65 -5.77
C GLU A 23 5.03 13.28 -5.12
N TYR A 24 4.41 12.26 -5.68
CA TYR A 24 4.51 10.89 -5.19
C TYR A 24 5.01 9.96 -6.28
N ILE A 25 5.80 8.98 -5.86
CA ILE A 25 6.24 7.85 -6.69
C ILE A 25 5.38 6.66 -6.31
N TYR A 26 4.79 6.04 -7.33
CA TYR A 26 3.96 4.85 -7.19
C TYR A 26 4.70 3.65 -7.77
N ARG A 27 4.52 2.49 -7.16
CA ARG A 27 5.02 1.23 -7.70
C ARG A 27 4.11 0.08 -7.31
N ASP A 28 3.86 -0.79 -8.27
CA ASP A 28 3.18 -2.04 -8.02
C ASP A 28 4.19 -3.10 -7.60
N LEU A 29 3.87 -3.81 -6.52
CA LEU A 29 4.64 -4.94 -6.01
C LEU A 29 3.75 -6.16 -5.98
N MET A 30 4.29 -7.30 -6.41
CA MET A 30 3.67 -8.61 -6.28
C MET A 30 4.49 -9.42 -5.27
N ALA A 31 3.83 -9.95 -4.25
CA ALA A 31 4.50 -10.71 -3.20
C ALA A 31 3.55 -11.71 -2.52
N ASN A 32 4.15 -12.70 -1.86
CA ASN A 32 3.41 -13.72 -1.12
C ASN A 32 3.31 -13.33 0.36
N THR A 33 2.17 -13.60 1.00
CA THR A 33 2.04 -13.44 2.45
C THR A 33 2.74 -14.59 3.18
N LEU A 34 2.94 -14.45 4.48
CA LEU A 34 3.40 -15.58 5.29
C LEU A 34 2.21 -16.42 5.76
N ALA A 35 2.40 -17.73 5.78
CA ALA A 35 1.41 -18.66 6.31
C ALA A 35 1.20 -18.44 7.83
N SER A 36 0.00 -18.77 8.29
CA SER A 36 -0.32 -18.76 9.73
C SER A 36 0.52 -19.81 10.46
N PRO A 37 1.06 -19.51 11.66
CA PRO A 37 1.75 -20.50 12.48
C PRO A 37 0.81 -21.56 13.09
N LYS A 38 -0.51 -21.37 12.99
CA LYS A 38 -1.52 -22.34 13.45
C LYS A 38 -1.93 -23.26 12.29
N CYS A 39 -1.85 -24.56 12.51
CA CYS A 39 -2.49 -25.57 11.65
C CYS A 39 -4.00 -25.53 11.87
N MET A 40 -4.76 -25.49 10.79
CA MET A 40 -6.23 -25.46 10.83
C MET A 40 -6.78 -26.38 9.73
N ASP A 41 -8.08 -26.60 9.73
CA ASP A 41 -8.77 -27.18 8.58
C ASP A 41 -8.63 -26.26 7.36
N GLU A 42 -8.58 -26.83 6.16
CA GLU A 42 -8.29 -26.11 4.91
C GLU A 42 -9.19 -24.88 4.70
N LYS A 43 -10.51 -25.04 4.92
CA LYS A 43 -11.46 -23.93 4.78
C LYS A 43 -11.19 -22.79 5.75
N GLU A 44 -10.84 -23.11 6.98
CA GLU A 44 -10.53 -22.12 8.02
C GLU A 44 -9.18 -21.46 7.75
N ALA A 45 -8.19 -22.24 7.32
CA ALA A 45 -6.86 -21.75 6.96
C ALA A 45 -6.92 -20.76 5.78
N ILE A 46 -7.70 -21.07 4.73
CA ILE A 46 -7.94 -20.16 3.61
C ILE A 46 -8.64 -18.88 4.10
N ALA A 47 -9.73 -19.00 4.87
CA ALA A 47 -10.48 -17.86 5.38
C ALA A 47 -9.63 -16.95 6.30
N SER A 48 -8.71 -17.54 7.05
CA SER A 48 -7.76 -16.81 7.88
C SER A 48 -6.72 -16.09 7.02
N ALA A 49 -6.12 -16.77 6.02
CA ALA A 49 -5.14 -16.18 5.12
C ALA A 49 -5.72 -15.01 4.29
N SER A 50 -6.94 -15.17 3.78
CA SER A 50 -7.63 -14.18 2.96
C SER A 50 -8.27 -13.04 3.78
N LYS A 51 -8.13 -13.05 5.10
CA LYS A 51 -8.72 -12.03 5.97
C LYS A 51 -8.12 -10.65 5.65
N ASP A 52 -8.97 -9.65 5.45
CA ASP A 52 -8.57 -8.27 5.11
C ASP A 52 -7.51 -7.69 6.06
N TYR A 53 -7.58 -8.03 7.35
CA TYR A 53 -6.56 -7.66 8.33
C TYR A 53 -5.16 -8.17 7.94
N ASN A 54 -5.05 -9.42 7.53
CA ASN A 54 -3.78 -10.03 7.12
C ASN A 54 -3.29 -9.43 5.80
N ILE A 55 -4.18 -9.27 4.81
CA ILE A 55 -3.86 -8.60 3.55
C ILE A 55 -3.29 -7.21 3.80
N LYS A 56 -3.98 -6.37 4.60
CA LYS A 56 -3.51 -5.02 4.95
C LYS A 56 -2.18 -5.03 5.69
N ARG A 57 -2.00 -5.95 6.65
CA ARG A 57 -0.76 -6.07 7.41
C ARG A 57 0.42 -6.42 6.52
N PHE A 58 0.28 -7.43 5.65
CA PHE A 58 1.34 -7.84 4.75
C PHE A 58 1.59 -6.82 3.63
N SER A 59 0.54 -6.18 3.10
CA SER A 59 0.66 -5.10 2.11
C SER A 59 1.55 -3.96 2.61
N LYS A 60 1.37 -3.53 3.86
CA LYS A 60 2.25 -2.53 4.50
C LYS A 60 3.69 -3.02 4.58
N LYS A 61 3.88 -4.29 4.99
CA LYS A 61 5.20 -4.89 5.09
C LYS A 61 5.90 -4.97 3.73
N PHE A 62 5.18 -5.30 2.66
CA PHE A 62 5.71 -5.33 1.29
C PHE A 62 6.21 -3.95 0.85
N CYS A 63 5.41 -2.91 1.05
CA CYS A 63 5.84 -1.54 0.74
C CYS A 63 7.02 -1.09 1.59
N GLN A 64 7.02 -1.46 2.87
CA GLN A 64 8.09 -1.10 3.81
C GLN A 64 9.43 -1.73 3.41
N THR A 65 9.46 -3.02 3.07
CA THR A 65 10.70 -3.71 2.68
C THR A 65 11.29 -3.20 1.37
N GLN A 66 10.47 -2.59 0.50
CA GLN A 66 10.92 -1.94 -0.73
C GLN A 66 11.25 -0.45 -0.58
N GLY A 67 11.25 0.08 0.65
CA GLY A 67 11.62 1.48 0.92
C GLY A 67 10.51 2.50 0.61
N TYR A 68 9.26 2.07 0.46
CA TYR A 68 8.10 2.96 0.33
C TYR A 68 7.48 3.32 1.70
N GLY A 69 8.04 2.80 2.79
CA GLY A 69 7.55 3.03 4.14
C GLY A 69 6.20 2.35 4.38
N TRP A 70 5.36 2.95 5.22
CA TRP A 70 4.09 2.38 5.65
C TRP A 70 2.91 2.75 4.74
N HIS A 71 3.18 3.48 3.64
CA HIS A 71 2.16 4.02 2.76
C HIS A 71 1.81 3.04 1.63
N VAL A 72 0.69 2.36 1.82
CA VAL A 72 -0.02 1.61 0.78
C VAL A 72 -1.05 2.56 0.16
N ASP A 73 -1.07 2.66 -1.16
CA ASP A 73 -2.11 3.41 -1.87
C ASP A 73 -3.38 2.56 -2.00
N LYS A 74 -3.23 1.35 -2.54
CA LYS A 74 -4.30 0.36 -2.68
C LYS A 74 -3.77 -1.06 -2.85
N VAL A 75 -4.59 -2.03 -2.47
CA VAL A 75 -4.42 -3.43 -2.84
C VAL A 75 -5.16 -3.65 -4.15
N LYS A 76 -4.45 -4.07 -5.19
CA LYS A 76 -5.01 -4.29 -6.54
C LYS A 76 -5.56 -5.70 -6.68
N ASP A 77 -4.88 -6.68 -6.09
CA ASP A 77 -5.28 -8.08 -6.10
C ASP A 77 -4.87 -8.74 -4.77
N ILE A 78 -5.74 -9.61 -4.25
CA ILE A 78 -5.47 -10.41 -3.05
C ILE A 78 -4.84 -11.76 -3.38
N GLY A 79 -4.75 -12.11 -4.66
CA GLY A 79 -4.07 -13.30 -5.14
C GLY A 79 -4.82 -14.60 -4.84
N LYS A 80 -4.09 -15.71 -4.75
CA LYS A 80 -4.65 -17.06 -4.56
C LYS A 80 -4.20 -17.66 -3.25
N ALA A 81 -5.11 -18.35 -2.56
CA ALA A 81 -4.76 -19.11 -1.37
C ALA A 81 -4.04 -20.41 -1.77
N VAL A 82 -2.84 -20.62 -1.25
CA VAL A 82 -2.06 -21.85 -1.39
C VAL A 82 -1.87 -22.45 -0.01
N CYS A 83 -2.15 -23.74 0.11
CA CYS A 83 -2.15 -24.47 1.37
C CYS A 83 -1.09 -25.56 1.34
N GLU A 84 -0.30 -25.62 2.41
CA GLU A 84 0.74 -26.62 2.60
C GLU A 84 0.43 -27.43 3.86
N ALA A 85 0.89 -28.69 3.88
CA ALA A 85 0.83 -29.52 5.06
C ALA A 85 1.59 -28.85 6.21
N CYS A 86 1.09 -28.99 7.43
CA CYS A 86 1.70 -28.31 8.55
C CYS A 86 3.15 -28.77 8.78
N PRO A 87 4.11 -27.85 9.00
CA PRO A 87 5.53 -28.20 9.14
C PRO A 87 5.82 -29.05 10.38
N ASP A 88 4.96 -29.00 11.40
CA ASP A 88 5.05 -29.86 12.57
C ASP A 88 4.28 -31.16 12.32
N THR A 89 4.99 -32.29 12.22
CA THR A 89 4.40 -33.64 12.06
C THR A 89 3.51 -34.09 13.22
N SER A 90 3.53 -33.38 14.35
CA SER A 90 2.67 -33.62 15.51
C SER A 90 1.29 -32.97 15.42
N LYS A 91 1.07 -32.09 14.45
CA LYS A 91 -0.20 -31.36 14.28
C LYS A 91 -0.87 -31.77 12.98
N THR A 92 -2.13 -32.19 13.08
CA THR A 92 -2.99 -32.44 11.92
C THR A 92 -3.54 -31.11 11.39
N GLY A 93 -3.48 -30.91 10.07
CA GLY A 93 -4.07 -29.75 9.39
C GLY A 93 -3.16 -29.15 8.33
N VAL A 94 -3.59 -28.00 7.80
CA VAL A 94 -2.85 -27.24 6.78
C VAL A 94 -2.59 -25.81 7.24
N THR A 95 -1.58 -25.19 6.65
CA THR A 95 -1.33 -23.75 6.77
C THR A 95 -1.46 -23.15 5.38
N CYS A 96 -2.19 -22.05 5.25
CA CYS A 96 -2.34 -21.38 3.97
C CYS A 96 -1.77 -19.97 4.02
N HIS A 97 -1.27 -19.52 2.87
CA HIS A 97 -0.89 -18.14 2.58
C HIS A 97 -1.51 -17.69 1.26
N MET A 98 -1.49 -16.38 1.03
CA MET A 98 -1.91 -15.79 -0.23
C MET A 98 -0.67 -15.56 -1.11
N GLU A 99 -0.68 -16.13 -2.30
CA GLU A 99 0.34 -15.91 -3.34
C GLU A 99 -0.11 -14.85 -4.34
N ASP A 100 0.87 -14.15 -4.92
CA ASP A 100 0.65 -13.13 -5.94
C ASP A 100 -0.25 -11.97 -5.49
N VAL A 101 -0.12 -11.54 -4.23
CA VAL A 101 -0.80 -10.34 -3.75
C VAL A 101 -0.19 -9.12 -4.42
N VAL A 102 -1.00 -8.36 -5.17
CA VAL A 102 -0.55 -7.16 -5.89
C VAL A 102 -0.95 -5.91 -5.11
N VAL A 103 0.05 -5.13 -4.70
CA VAL A 103 -0.14 -3.90 -3.93
C VAL A 103 0.50 -2.73 -4.64
N GLN A 104 -0.19 -1.59 -4.64
CA GLN A 104 0.38 -0.33 -5.11
C GLN A 104 0.92 0.44 -3.90
N CYS A 105 2.24 0.59 -3.85
CA CYS A 105 2.94 1.37 -2.85
C CYS A 105 3.13 2.80 -3.31
N LYS A 106 3.13 3.74 -2.36
CA LYS A 106 3.28 5.17 -2.63
C LYS A 106 4.29 5.76 -1.66
N ARG A 107 5.23 6.56 -2.17
CA ARG A 107 6.16 7.34 -1.35
C ARG A 107 6.32 8.74 -1.89
N ILE A 108 6.66 9.70 -1.04
CA ILE A 108 6.97 11.07 -1.49
C ILE A 108 8.22 11.02 -2.37
N LYS A 109 8.17 11.72 -3.50
CA LYS A 109 9.32 11.85 -4.40
C LYS A 109 10.42 12.65 -3.70
N PRO A 110 11.69 12.19 -3.75
CA PRO A 110 12.79 12.98 -3.22
C PRO A 110 12.85 14.39 -3.84
N GLY A 111 13.03 15.42 -3.01
CA GLY A 111 12.99 16.82 -3.44
C GLY A 111 11.60 17.45 -3.56
N SER A 112 10.52 16.70 -3.33
CA SER A 112 9.16 17.25 -3.31
C SER A 112 8.88 18.04 -2.03
N VAL A 113 8.01 19.05 -2.15
CA VAL A 113 7.43 19.75 -1.00
C VAL A 113 6.70 18.80 -0.06
N GLY A 114 6.77 19.08 1.24
CA GLY A 114 6.24 18.22 2.31
C GLY A 114 7.20 17.13 2.78
N MET A 115 8.31 16.87 2.05
CA MET A 115 9.39 16.08 2.61
C MET A 115 10.26 16.98 3.49
N LEU A 116 10.18 16.81 4.81
CA LEU A 116 11.07 17.50 5.74
C LEU A 116 12.51 17.06 5.42
N PRO A 117 13.38 17.96 4.91
CA PRO A 117 14.79 17.61 4.78
C PRO A 117 15.30 17.31 6.19
N GLY A 118 15.81 16.10 6.39
CA GLY A 118 16.37 15.68 7.66
C GLY A 118 17.44 16.68 8.08
N LYS A 119 17.13 17.51 9.08
CA LYS A 119 18.17 18.00 9.97
C LYS A 119 18.59 16.78 10.78
N GLY A 120 19.63 16.12 10.29
CA GLY A 120 20.45 15.23 11.12
C GLY A 120 21.18 16.03 12.18
#